data_AF-A0A1M5B628-F1
#
_entry.id   AF-A0A1M5B628-F1
#
_cell.length_a   1.000
_cell.length_b   1.000
_cell.length_c   1.000
_cell.angle_alpha   90.00
_cell.angle_beta   90.00
_cell.angle_gamma   90.00
#
_symmetry.space_group_name_H-M   'P 1'
#
loop_
_entity.id
_entity.type
_entity.pdbx_description
1 polymer ?
#
loop_
_entity_poly.entity_id
_entity_poly.type
_entity_poly.pdbx_seq_one_letter_code
_entity_poly.pdbx_strand_id
1 'polypeptide(L)'
;MGKLTLKTASANDLLRKCFEAGISYNLLLGTFDERDKKELNNFEDAIKHIHLFHRPQVYTLLSKAFRPRMQLEFIMAHLAELNCPMSLIGYLHCVAKNFPHLPFELLTNPKRSLLEPQNILKAYYSVREALDKSRQHNSEITITDPTLLTLYELVIKKKLTSSLVAIDERPLDNGETAFVIHSHGMFDAPRNDRNLDQFGHEHRHIIEVARELEIGNNPLDKVKFPLLNCNKPSKWASTLHALCCYYEGISPTIFCNKHLDIVPRNYHNTLREPNLIANQLKKFQQRSKALWQLLKPSSGFYPKIQQNTFDDGDPKLIKHMILRHLIMLYLTMLKHPSWSIKVRGCIETLQKLYSTDLLQKWDEHINLQRISTSSPCPLTDIQLLFQSNPVGLHPLWWLSGELPDPLELMGHYVNSSQLSNEQLTELNQRYRNTRLDIVALMIPRSLKIDTSQLFKKSITLQLGNPCKFYGPSNLQLEERLYLASLLVTGQYTLQTLKDNQKLESRYLENVLIGVCYLWHNVMIKKISQEDFLDLLVQHSLDDMSTATLRKRIKLAQEWLKKWPNVNLFNDL
;
A
#
# COMPACT_ATOMS: atom_id res chain seq x y z
N MET A 1 30.21 -26.50 -14.92
CA MET A 1 29.20 -25.59 -15.50
C MET A 1 27.84 -26.28 -15.43
N GLY A 2 26.80 -25.59 -14.95
CA GLY A 2 25.50 -26.20 -14.63
C GLY A 2 24.69 -26.53 -15.88
N LYS A 3 24.01 -27.67 -15.87
CA LYS A 3 23.03 -28.09 -16.88
C LYS A 3 21.64 -27.80 -16.33
N LEU A 4 20.76 -27.18 -17.12
CA LEU A 4 19.35 -27.00 -16.76
C LEU A 4 18.48 -27.89 -17.63
N THR A 5 17.67 -28.76 -17.02
CA THR A 5 16.74 -29.64 -17.74
C THR A 5 15.31 -29.21 -17.44
N LEU A 6 14.53 -28.90 -18.47
CA LEU A 6 13.15 -28.42 -18.33
C LEU A 6 12.19 -29.34 -19.08
N LYS A 7 11.04 -29.63 -18.48
CA LYS A 7 9.92 -30.24 -19.20
C LYS A 7 9.35 -29.23 -20.20
N THR A 8 9.05 -29.68 -21.41
CA THR A 8 8.56 -28.81 -22.49
C THR A 8 7.29 -28.03 -22.08
N ALA A 9 6.40 -28.64 -21.29
CA ALA A 9 5.18 -28.01 -20.77
C ALA A 9 5.43 -26.78 -19.88
N SER A 10 6.49 -26.77 -19.06
CA SER A 10 6.86 -25.66 -18.17
C SER A 10 7.95 -24.75 -18.74
N ALA A 11 8.64 -25.19 -19.80
CA ALA A 11 9.75 -24.46 -20.40
C ALA A 11 9.30 -23.10 -20.98
N ASN A 12 8.12 -23.04 -21.60
CA ASN A 12 7.67 -21.83 -22.29
C ASN A 12 7.49 -20.62 -21.35
N ASP A 13 6.84 -20.79 -20.19
CA ASP A 13 6.64 -19.66 -19.27
C ASP A 13 7.97 -19.22 -18.62
N LEU A 14 8.80 -20.17 -18.22
CA LEU A 14 10.11 -19.87 -17.63
C LEU A 14 11.03 -19.16 -18.64
N LEU A 15 11.11 -19.66 -19.88
CA LEU A 15 11.90 -19.06 -20.94
C LEU A 15 11.39 -17.66 -21.29
N ARG A 16 10.06 -17.47 -21.34
CA ARG A 16 9.44 -16.16 -21.53
C ARG A 16 9.93 -15.17 -20.48
N LYS A 17 9.89 -15.55 -19.19
CA LYS A 17 10.38 -14.73 -18.08
C LYS A 17 11.89 -14.45 -18.22
N CYS A 18 12.69 -15.43 -18.64
CA CYS A 18 14.12 -15.26 -18.87
C CYS A 18 14.41 -14.23 -19.96
N PHE A 19 13.76 -14.33 -21.13
CA PHE A 19 13.95 -13.36 -22.21
C PHE A 19 13.38 -11.97 -21.86
N GLU A 20 12.26 -11.90 -21.16
CA GLU A 20 11.69 -10.63 -20.67
C GLU A 20 12.64 -9.93 -19.69
N ALA A 21 13.29 -10.68 -18.81
CA ALA A 21 14.32 -10.16 -17.92
C ALA A 21 15.54 -9.66 -18.70
N GLY A 22 15.99 -10.37 -19.73
CA GLY A 22 17.08 -9.94 -20.62
C GLY A 22 16.76 -8.67 -21.40
N ILE A 23 15.52 -8.54 -21.91
CA ILE A 23 15.03 -7.30 -22.53
C ILE A 23 15.02 -6.17 -21.49
N SER A 24 14.44 -6.41 -20.32
CA SER A 24 14.35 -5.39 -19.26
C SER A 24 15.74 -4.91 -18.83
N TYR A 25 16.71 -5.82 -18.65
CA TYR A 25 18.10 -5.49 -18.35
C TYR A 25 18.72 -4.55 -19.40
N ASN A 26 18.56 -4.86 -20.69
CA ASN A 26 19.12 -4.04 -21.76
C ASN A 26 18.42 -2.69 -21.93
N LEU A 27 17.10 -2.61 -21.72
CA LEU A 27 16.36 -1.35 -21.72
C LEU A 27 16.76 -0.43 -20.57
N LEU A 28 17.24 -0.99 -19.46
CA LEU A 28 17.73 -0.24 -18.31
C LEU A 28 19.15 0.31 -18.53
N LEU A 29 20.01 -0.47 -19.19
CA LEU A 29 21.35 -0.02 -19.53
C LEU A 29 21.36 0.95 -20.73
N GLY A 30 20.35 0.89 -21.59
CA GLY A 30 20.26 1.76 -22.75
C GLY A 30 21.08 1.26 -23.95
N THR A 31 21.17 2.13 -24.95
CA THR A 31 21.93 1.90 -26.19
C THR A 31 23.44 1.82 -25.93
N PHE A 32 24.21 1.38 -26.92
CA PHE A 32 25.67 1.39 -26.83
C PHE A 32 26.22 2.79 -26.50
N ASP A 33 25.81 3.80 -27.27
CA ASP A 33 26.24 5.19 -27.05
C ASP A 33 25.83 5.76 -25.70
N GLU A 34 24.65 5.39 -25.19
CA GLU A 34 24.19 5.82 -23.87
C GLU A 34 25.05 5.24 -22.75
N ARG A 35 25.55 4.00 -22.91
CA ARG A 35 26.44 3.37 -21.93
C ARG A 35 27.79 4.07 -21.87
N ASP A 36 28.34 4.47 -23.02
CA ASP A 36 29.58 5.24 -23.10
C ASP A 36 29.41 6.63 -22.48
N LYS A 37 28.37 7.36 -22.88
CA LYS A 37 28.07 8.71 -22.34
C LYS A 37 27.84 8.72 -20.82
N LYS A 38 27.43 7.58 -20.26
CA LYS A 38 27.20 7.40 -18.81
C LYS A 38 28.40 6.75 -18.10
N GLU A 39 29.55 6.69 -18.76
CA GLU A 39 30.83 6.22 -18.23
C GLU A 39 30.88 4.73 -17.85
N LEU A 40 29.93 3.91 -18.32
CA LEU A 40 29.87 2.51 -17.91
C LEU A 40 31.04 1.68 -18.47
N ASN A 41 31.45 1.95 -19.70
CA ASN A 41 32.60 1.28 -20.32
C ASN A 41 33.92 1.77 -19.72
N ASN A 42 34.06 3.08 -19.52
CA ASN A 42 35.22 3.68 -18.86
C ASN A 42 35.39 3.19 -17.40
N PHE A 43 34.28 3.02 -16.67
CA PHE A 43 34.28 2.41 -15.34
C PHE A 43 34.86 0.99 -15.36
N GLU A 44 34.45 0.18 -16.31
CA GLU A 44 34.95 -1.19 -16.46
C GLU A 44 36.42 -1.23 -16.82
N ASP A 45 36.86 -0.39 -17.75
CA ASP A 45 38.26 -0.33 -18.15
C ASP A 45 39.14 0.15 -16.99
N ALA A 46 38.69 1.12 -16.20
CA ALA A 46 39.40 1.53 -14.98
C ALA A 46 39.57 0.38 -13.98
N ILE A 47 38.59 -0.53 -13.86
CA ILE A 47 38.68 -1.70 -12.99
C ILE A 47 39.78 -2.68 -13.45
N LYS A 48 40.01 -2.82 -14.75
CA LYS A 48 41.05 -3.72 -15.30
C LYS A 48 42.47 -3.28 -14.91
N HIS A 49 42.67 -1.98 -14.72
CA HIS A 49 43.95 -1.38 -14.34
C HIS A 49 44.25 -1.45 -12.83
N ILE A 50 43.33 -1.97 -12.01
CA ILE A 50 43.59 -2.20 -10.58
C ILE A 50 44.64 -3.30 -10.43
N HIS A 51 45.68 -3.00 -9.66
CA HIS A 51 46.74 -3.95 -9.31
C HIS A 51 46.18 -5.23 -8.68
N LEU A 52 46.70 -6.39 -9.10
CA LEU A 52 46.15 -7.72 -8.75
C LEU A 52 46.01 -7.93 -7.23
N PHE A 53 46.97 -7.43 -6.45
CA PHE A 53 46.98 -7.57 -4.98
C PHE A 53 45.80 -6.85 -4.30
N HIS A 54 45.39 -5.68 -4.78
CA HIS A 54 44.29 -4.90 -4.19
C HIS A 54 42.92 -5.27 -4.77
N ARG A 55 42.90 -5.97 -5.90
CA ARG A 55 41.69 -6.30 -6.65
C ARG A 55 40.59 -6.97 -5.79
N PRO A 56 40.86 -7.96 -4.92
CA PRO A 56 39.81 -8.58 -4.09
C PRO A 56 39.13 -7.58 -3.12
N GLN A 57 39.93 -6.72 -2.48
CA GLN A 57 39.42 -5.71 -1.55
C GLN A 57 38.62 -4.64 -2.29
N VAL A 58 39.14 -4.15 -3.42
CA VAL A 58 38.45 -3.15 -4.26
C VAL A 58 37.14 -3.70 -4.82
N TYR A 59 37.13 -4.93 -5.35
CA TYR A 59 35.89 -5.56 -5.83
C TYR A 59 34.85 -5.73 -4.71
N THR A 60 35.29 -6.00 -3.49
CA THR A 60 34.40 -6.07 -2.32
C THR A 60 33.76 -4.71 -2.03
N LEU A 61 34.55 -3.62 -2.09
CA LEU A 61 34.04 -2.26 -1.93
C LEU A 61 33.11 -1.85 -3.07
N LEU A 62 33.48 -2.12 -4.33
CA LEU A 62 32.63 -1.85 -5.50
C LEU A 62 31.31 -2.63 -5.42
N SER A 63 31.34 -3.91 -5.01
CA SER A 63 30.11 -4.68 -4.78
C SER A 63 29.24 -4.08 -3.68
N LYS A 64 29.84 -3.55 -2.60
CA LYS A 64 29.13 -2.86 -1.53
C LYS A 64 28.48 -1.55 -2.00
N ALA A 65 29.08 -0.83 -2.96
CA ALA A 65 28.53 0.43 -3.50
C ALA A 65 27.10 0.29 -4.06
N PHE A 66 26.76 -0.90 -4.57
CA PHE A 66 25.44 -1.21 -5.14
C PHE A 66 24.54 -1.99 -4.18
N ARG A 67 24.81 -1.95 -2.86
CA ARG A 67 23.93 -2.50 -1.83
C ARG A 67 23.07 -1.39 -1.20
N PRO A 68 21.78 -1.63 -0.93
CA PRO A 68 20.87 -0.62 -0.38
C PRO A 68 21.32 0.06 0.91
N ARG A 69 22.06 -0.67 1.76
CA ARG A 69 22.53 -0.22 3.08
C ARG A 69 23.70 0.75 3.02
N MET A 70 24.43 0.79 1.91
CA MET A 70 25.72 1.48 1.84
C MET A 70 25.55 2.88 1.26
N GLN A 71 26.17 3.86 1.92
CA GLN A 71 26.33 5.20 1.35
C GLN A 71 27.51 5.20 0.38
N LEU A 72 27.31 5.83 -0.78
CA LEU A 72 28.30 5.80 -1.86
C LEU A 72 29.57 6.57 -1.46
N GLU A 73 29.40 7.68 -0.75
CA GLU A 73 30.48 8.55 -0.26
C GLU A 73 31.44 7.78 0.66
N PHE A 74 30.90 6.93 1.54
CA PHE A 74 31.69 6.08 2.41
C PHE A 74 32.55 5.10 1.60
N ILE A 75 31.98 4.49 0.56
CA ILE A 75 32.72 3.57 -0.31
C ILE A 75 33.81 4.31 -1.09
N MET A 76 33.50 5.49 -1.62
CA MET A 76 34.46 6.32 -2.36
C MET A 76 35.64 6.73 -1.47
N ALA A 77 35.40 7.08 -0.21
CA ALA A 77 36.48 7.39 0.75
C ALA A 77 37.41 6.19 0.99
N HIS A 78 36.85 4.99 1.20
CA HIS A 78 37.66 3.78 1.39
C HIS A 78 38.45 3.38 0.14
N LEU A 79 37.91 3.63 -1.05
CA LEU A 79 38.64 3.42 -2.30
C LEU A 79 39.83 4.38 -2.43
N ALA A 80 39.66 5.64 -2.00
CA ALA A 80 40.74 6.62 -1.98
C ALA A 80 41.86 6.21 -1.00
N GLU A 81 41.51 5.71 0.19
CA GLU A 81 42.47 5.19 1.18
C GLU A 81 43.28 3.99 0.65
N LEU A 82 42.68 3.18 -0.23
CA LEU A 82 43.38 2.08 -0.92
C LEU A 82 44.23 2.56 -2.12
N ASN A 83 44.44 3.87 -2.29
CA ASN A 83 45.16 4.47 -3.41
C ASN A 83 44.60 4.07 -4.78
N CYS A 84 43.28 3.84 -4.88
CA CYS A 84 42.65 3.62 -6.18
C CYS A 84 42.72 4.89 -7.04
N PRO A 85 42.86 4.78 -8.37
CA PRO A 85 42.85 5.95 -9.25
C PRO A 85 41.60 6.81 -9.07
N MET A 86 41.75 8.13 -9.00
CA MET A 86 40.62 9.07 -8.87
C MET A 86 39.64 8.96 -10.04
N SER A 87 40.10 8.53 -11.22
CA SER A 87 39.25 8.23 -12.37
C SER A 87 38.25 7.10 -12.07
N LEU A 88 38.68 6.01 -11.41
CA LEU A 88 37.79 4.92 -11.01
C LEU A 88 36.69 5.42 -10.04
N ILE A 89 37.07 6.29 -9.10
CA ILE A 89 36.13 6.88 -8.13
C ILE A 89 35.14 7.80 -8.85
N GLY A 90 35.60 8.63 -9.79
CA GLY A 90 34.75 9.48 -10.63
C GLY A 90 33.76 8.66 -11.47
N TYR A 91 34.25 7.60 -12.13
CA TYR A 91 33.40 6.72 -12.92
C TYR A 91 32.39 5.94 -12.06
N LEU A 92 32.77 5.49 -10.86
CA LEU A 92 31.83 4.87 -9.90
C LEU A 92 30.69 5.83 -9.57
N HIS A 93 31.00 7.10 -9.29
CA HIS A 93 29.98 8.13 -9.03
C HIS A 93 29.03 8.30 -10.22
N CYS A 94 29.57 8.41 -11.44
CA CYS A 94 28.77 8.51 -12.66
C CYS A 94 27.87 7.28 -12.86
N VAL A 95 28.41 6.07 -12.70
CA VAL A 95 27.65 4.83 -12.90
C VAL A 95 26.53 4.69 -11.86
N ALA A 96 26.84 4.89 -10.57
CA ALA A 96 25.85 4.79 -9.50
C ALA A 96 24.72 5.84 -9.66
N LYS A 97 25.02 7.03 -10.18
CA LYS A 97 24.03 8.07 -10.45
C LYS A 97 23.16 7.76 -11.67
N ASN A 98 23.76 7.27 -12.75
CA ASN A 98 23.10 7.14 -14.05
C ASN A 98 22.40 5.80 -14.28
N PHE A 99 22.82 4.73 -13.61
CA PHE A 99 22.22 3.39 -13.75
C PHE A 99 21.33 3.05 -12.56
N PRO A 100 20.42 2.07 -12.70
CA PRO A 100 19.68 1.55 -11.57
C PRO A 100 20.61 0.80 -10.61
N HIS A 101 20.17 0.63 -9.36
CA HIS A 101 20.90 -0.05 -8.29
C HIS A 101 20.96 -1.58 -8.51
N LEU A 102 21.59 -1.99 -9.62
CA LEU A 102 21.79 -3.39 -9.99
C LEU A 102 23.02 -3.95 -9.25
N PRO A 103 23.06 -5.27 -9.00
CA PRO A 103 24.26 -5.92 -8.47
C PRO A 103 25.46 -5.62 -9.36
N PHE A 104 26.60 -5.28 -8.73
CA PHE A 104 27.84 -4.91 -9.42
C PHE A 104 28.24 -5.87 -10.54
N GLU A 105 28.07 -7.18 -10.35
CA GLU A 105 28.38 -8.19 -11.37
C GLU A 105 27.63 -7.96 -12.70
N LEU A 106 26.40 -7.43 -12.67
CA LEU A 106 25.61 -7.13 -13.87
C LEU A 106 26.09 -5.88 -14.61
N LEU A 107 26.96 -5.09 -14.01
CA LEU A 107 27.54 -3.88 -14.61
C LEU A 107 28.92 -4.16 -15.22
N THR A 108 29.47 -5.37 -15.03
CA THR A 108 30.80 -5.79 -15.51
C THR A 108 30.74 -6.65 -16.77
N ASN A 109 31.77 -6.58 -17.63
CA ASN A 109 31.88 -7.33 -18.89
C ASN A 109 31.50 -8.81 -18.81
N PRO A 110 31.98 -9.60 -17.83
CA PRO A 110 31.80 -11.05 -17.85
C PRO A 110 30.32 -11.46 -17.88
N LYS A 111 29.44 -10.72 -17.20
CA LYS A 111 27.98 -10.96 -17.25
C LYS A 111 27.31 -10.10 -18.31
N ARG A 112 27.77 -8.87 -18.53
CA ARG A 112 27.17 -7.95 -19.51
C ARG A 112 27.29 -8.48 -20.95
N SER A 113 28.45 -9.01 -21.34
CA SER A 113 28.67 -9.59 -22.67
C SER A 113 27.77 -10.80 -22.93
N LEU A 114 27.61 -11.69 -21.94
CA LEU A 114 26.67 -12.82 -22.03
C LEU A 114 25.22 -12.36 -22.23
N LEU A 115 24.86 -11.20 -21.67
CA LEU A 115 23.52 -10.62 -21.73
C LEU A 115 23.36 -9.58 -22.84
N GLU A 116 24.31 -9.48 -23.77
CA GLU A 116 24.15 -8.59 -24.92
C GLU A 116 23.02 -9.05 -25.84
N PRO A 117 22.31 -8.13 -26.49
CA PRO A 117 21.16 -8.46 -27.33
C PRO A 117 21.44 -9.50 -28.41
N GLN A 118 22.62 -9.47 -29.03
CA GLN A 118 23.01 -10.46 -30.04
C GLN A 118 23.12 -11.87 -29.44
N ASN A 119 23.71 -12.01 -28.25
CA ASN A 119 23.84 -13.30 -27.58
C ASN A 119 22.48 -13.81 -27.07
N ILE A 120 21.63 -12.91 -26.56
CA ILE A 120 20.23 -13.25 -26.21
C ILE A 120 19.47 -13.75 -27.45
N LEU A 121 19.65 -13.10 -28.61
CA LEU A 121 19.00 -13.49 -29.86
C LEU A 121 19.48 -14.87 -30.34
N LYS A 122 20.79 -15.12 -30.32
CA LYS A 122 21.36 -16.44 -30.64
C LYS A 122 20.79 -17.53 -29.74
N ALA A 123 20.78 -17.28 -28.43
CA ALA A 123 20.28 -18.23 -27.46
C ALA A 123 18.77 -18.52 -27.63
N TYR A 124 17.97 -17.50 -28.02
CA TYR A 124 16.58 -17.69 -28.41
C TYR A 124 16.43 -18.66 -29.59
N TYR A 125 17.20 -18.50 -30.66
CA TYR A 125 17.11 -19.40 -31.80
C TYR A 125 17.57 -20.83 -31.48
N SER A 126 18.62 -21.00 -30.67
CA SER A 126 19.06 -22.32 -30.19
C SER A 126 17.94 -23.06 -29.46
N VAL A 127 17.20 -22.36 -28.59
CA VAL A 127 16.05 -22.95 -27.88
C VAL A 127 14.84 -23.13 -28.78
N ARG A 128 14.61 -22.20 -29.71
CA ARG A 128 13.50 -22.28 -30.66
C ARG A 128 13.61 -23.52 -31.54
N GLU A 129 14.81 -23.82 -32.04
CA GLU A 129 15.06 -25.05 -32.79
C GLU A 129 14.83 -26.31 -31.96
N ALA A 130 15.25 -26.31 -30.69
CA ALA A 130 15.03 -27.43 -29.79
C ALA A 130 13.53 -27.65 -29.54
N LEU A 131 12.77 -26.57 -29.32
CA LEU A 131 11.31 -26.59 -29.13
C LEU A 131 10.57 -27.05 -30.40
N ASP A 132 11.01 -26.62 -31.59
CA ASP A 132 10.38 -27.00 -32.86
C ASP A 132 10.65 -28.48 -33.21
N LYS A 133 11.80 -29.01 -32.80
CA LYS A 133 12.15 -30.44 -32.96
C LYS A 133 11.42 -31.35 -31.96
N SER A 134 11.04 -30.83 -30.79
CA SER A 134 10.37 -31.58 -29.74
C SER A 134 8.87 -31.75 -30.02
N ARG A 135 8.47 -32.85 -30.67
CA ARG A 135 7.07 -33.11 -31.08
C ARG A 135 6.16 -33.67 -29.98
N GLN A 136 6.65 -33.98 -28.78
CA GLN A 136 5.88 -34.61 -27.71
C GLN A 136 5.82 -33.72 -26.46
N HIS A 137 4.64 -33.59 -25.84
CA HIS A 137 4.44 -32.73 -24.66
C HIS A 137 5.30 -33.10 -23.43
N ASN A 138 5.91 -34.30 -23.41
CA ASN A 138 6.73 -34.82 -22.31
C ASN A 138 8.25 -34.84 -22.57
N SER A 139 8.74 -34.29 -23.68
CA SER A 139 10.18 -34.19 -23.91
C SER A 139 10.84 -33.23 -22.91
N GLU A 140 12.10 -33.51 -22.59
CA GLU A 140 12.94 -32.62 -21.81
C GLU A 140 13.86 -31.81 -22.73
N ILE A 141 14.01 -30.52 -22.44
CA ILE A 141 14.94 -29.64 -23.13
C ILE A 141 16.10 -29.40 -22.17
N THR A 142 17.30 -29.75 -22.63
CA THR A 142 18.54 -29.46 -21.92
C THR A 142 19.10 -28.13 -22.40
N ILE A 143 19.30 -27.20 -21.48
CA ILE A 143 19.92 -25.89 -21.72
C ILE A 143 21.33 -25.90 -21.13
N THR A 144 22.32 -25.72 -22.01
CA THR A 144 23.74 -25.56 -21.67
C THR A 144 24.31 -24.21 -22.08
N ASP A 145 23.52 -23.42 -22.81
CA ASP A 145 23.92 -22.10 -23.30
C ASP A 145 24.18 -21.13 -22.13
N PRO A 146 25.36 -20.48 -22.06
CA PRO A 146 25.75 -19.65 -20.93
C PRO A 146 24.89 -18.39 -20.79
N THR A 147 24.36 -17.85 -21.90
CA THR A 147 23.45 -16.70 -21.87
C THR A 147 22.13 -17.11 -21.23
N LEU A 148 21.54 -18.24 -21.61
CA LEU A 148 20.30 -18.72 -21.00
C LEU A 148 20.44 -19.09 -19.54
N LEU A 149 21.55 -19.72 -19.14
CA LEU A 149 21.83 -20.00 -17.73
C LEU A 149 21.94 -18.69 -16.94
N THR A 150 22.52 -17.64 -17.53
CA THR A 150 22.60 -16.32 -16.90
C THR A 150 21.24 -15.64 -16.83
N LEU A 151 20.42 -15.70 -17.88
CA LEU A 151 19.04 -15.18 -17.87
C LEU A 151 18.17 -15.91 -16.84
N TYR A 152 18.31 -17.23 -16.73
CA TYR A 152 17.64 -18.03 -15.70
C TYR A 152 18.07 -17.61 -14.30
N GLU A 153 19.37 -17.38 -14.10
CA GLU A 153 19.90 -16.85 -12.84
C GLU A 153 19.32 -15.47 -12.50
N LEU A 154 19.17 -14.56 -13.48
CA LEU A 154 18.54 -13.26 -13.27
C LEU A 154 17.12 -13.39 -12.73
N VAL A 155 16.33 -14.33 -13.27
CA VAL A 155 14.94 -14.56 -12.87
C VAL A 155 14.85 -15.21 -11.49
N ILE A 156 15.52 -16.34 -11.28
CA ILE A 156 15.41 -17.11 -10.04
C ILE A 156 15.99 -16.35 -8.85
N LYS A 157 17.13 -15.68 -9.03
CA LYS A 157 17.75 -14.86 -7.97
C LYS A 157 17.21 -13.43 -7.94
N LYS A 158 16.25 -13.08 -8.80
CA LYS A 158 15.63 -11.75 -8.90
C LYS A 158 16.65 -10.62 -9.01
N LYS A 159 17.77 -10.84 -9.70
CA LYS A 159 18.95 -9.95 -9.65
C LYS A 159 18.66 -8.51 -10.12
N LEU A 160 17.61 -8.28 -10.90
CA LEU A 160 17.23 -6.93 -11.34
C LEU A 160 16.51 -6.11 -10.27
N THR A 161 16.02 -6.76 -9.21
CA THR A 161 15.18 -6.14 -8.18
C THR A 161 15.63 -6.43 -6.75
N SER A 162 16.39 -7.50 -6.52
CA SER A 162 16.81 -7.96 -5.19
C SER A 162 17.73 -6.98 -4.46
N SER A 163 18.41 -6.09 -5.20
CA SER A 163 19.29 -5.05 -4.66
C SER A 163 18.62 -3.69 -4.58
N LEU A 164 17.31 -3.59 -4.78
CA LEU A 164 16.59 -2.32 -4.63
C LEU A 164 16.41 -1.96 -3.17
N VAL A 165 16.11 -2.96 -2.35
CA VAL A 165 15.78 -2.78 -0.94
C VAL A 165 16.45 -3.81 -0.07
N ALA A 166 16.75 -3.42 1.16
CA ALA A 166 17.20 -4.33 2.20
C ALA A 166 16.50 -3.98 3.51
N ILE A 167 16.23 -4.99 4.33
CA ILE A 167 15.54 -4.81 5.60
C ILE A 167 16.44 -5.33 6.71
N ASP A 168 16.61 -4.52 7.74
CA ASP A 168 17.24 -4.92 9.00
C ASP A 168 16.18 -5.01 10.09
N GLU A 169 16.08 -6.15 10.75
CA GLU A 169 15.13 -6.39 11.84
C GLU A 169 15.85 -6.56 13.16
N ARG A 170 15.29 -5.98 14.22
CA ARG A 170 15.77 -6.12 15.58
C ARG A 170 14.57 -6.32 16.53
N PRO A 171 14.41 -7.52 17.11
CA PRO A 171 13.40 -7.73 18.14
C PRO A 171 13.75 -6.93 19.40
N LEU A 172 12.73 -6.45 20.11
CA LEU A 172 12.82 -5.70 21.35
C LEU A 172 12.12 -6.46 22.48
N ASP A 173 12.53 -6.20 23.72
CA ASP A 173 12.02 -6.91 24.91
C ASP A 173 10.55 -6.59 25.23
N ASN A 174 10.00 -5.53 24.65
CA ASN A 174 8.61 -5.10 24.82
C ASN A 174 7.61 -5.85 23.89
N GLY A 175 8.07 -6.86 23.16
CA GLY A 175 7.24 -7.61 22.21
C GLY A 175 7.09 -6.93 20.84
N GLU A 176 7.75 -5.81 20.60
CA GLU A 176 7.84 -5.16 19.28
C GLU A 176 9.12 -5.56 18.54
N THR A 177 9.09 -5.50 17.22
CA THR A 177 10.27 -5.63 16.37
C THR A 177 10.49 -4.33 15.63
N ALA A 178 11.65 -3.74 15.81
CA ALA A 178 12.10 -2.61 15.02
C ALA A 178 12.56 -3.11 13.65
N PHE A 179 12.14 -2.46 12.58
CA PHE A 179 12.61 -2.77 11.24
C PHE A 179 12.95 -1.50 10.45
N VAL A 180 14.04 -1.57 9.69
CA VAL A 180 14.61 -0.47 8.91
C VAL A 180 14.67 -0.88 7.46
N ILE A 181 14.07 -0.06 6.59
CA ILE A 181 14.06 -0.29 5.14
C ILE A 181 15.14 0.60 4.52
N HIS A 182 16.08 -0.01 3.81
CA HIS A 182 17.16 0.66 3.11
C HIS A 182 16.89 0.63 1.61
N SER A 183 17.11 1.76 0.92
CA SER A 183 16.91 1.88 -0.53
C SER A 183 17.81 2.96 -1.16
N HIS A 184 19.13 2.88 -0.98
CA HIS A 184 20.09 3.79 -1.62
C HIS A 184 19.77 5.30 -1.42
N GLY A 185 19.41 5.68 -0.20
CA GLY A 185 19.04 7.07 0.14
C GLY A 185 17.65 7.52 -0.34
N MET A 186 16.89 6.66 -1.02
CA MET A 186 15.51 6.94 -1.42
C MET A 186 14.49 6.68 -0.30
N PHE A 187 14.92 6.08 0.82
CA PHE A 187 14.06 5.77 1.96
C PHE A 187 14.57 6.46 3.25
N ASP A 188 14.87 7.74 3.13
CA ASP A 188 15.35 8.56 4.24
C ASP A 188 14.29 9.59 4.64
N ALA A 189 14.36 10.06 5.90
CA ALA A 189 13.56 11.21 6.31
C ALA A 189 14.04 12.45 5.54
N PRO A 190 13.13 13.27 4.99
CA PRO A 190 13.47 14.57 4.43
C PRO A 190 14.21 15.42 5.46
N ARG A 191 15.29 16.11 5.03
CA ARG A 191 16.25 16.76 5.94
C ARG A 191 15.64 17.83 6.87
N ASN A 192 14.43 18.34 6.59
CA ASN A 192 13.88 19.53 7.26
C ASN A 192 12.43 19.44 7.80
N ASP A 193 11.75 18.30 7.81
CA ASP A 193 10.33 18.28 8.23
C ASP A 193 9.95 17.13 9.17
N ARG A 194 9.13 17.47 10.18
CA ARG A 194 8.55 16.54 11.17
C ARG A 194 7.23 15.91 10.69
N ASN A 195 6.76 16.23 9.49
CA ASN A 195 5.46 15.79 9.00
C ASN A 195 5.55 14.49 8.21
N LEU A 196 4.74 13.50 8.61
CA LEU A 196 4.52 12.23 7.91
C LEU A 196 3.99 12.43 6.47
N ASP A 197 3.41 13.59 6.19
CA ASP A 197 2.83 13.98 4.89
C ASP A 197 3.82 13.94 3.72
N GLN A 198 5.12 13.85 3.99
CA GLN A 198 6.17 13.75 2.97
C GLN A 198 6.54 12.31 2.59
N PHE A 199 6.12 11.30 3.35
CA PHE A 199 6.28 9.90 2.94
C PHE A 199 5.24 9.58 1.86
N GLY A 200 5.56 9.97 0.64
CA GLY A 200 4.63 9.90 -0.48
C GLY A 200 4.46 8.50 -1.08
N HIS A 201 3.95 8.48 -2.31
CA HIS A 201 3.85 7.25 -3.09
C HIS A 201 5.21 6.60 -3.40
N GLU A 202 6.31 7.36 -3.34
CA GLU A 202 7.68 6.84 -3.52
C GLU A 202 8.06 5.87 -2.40
N HIS A 203 7.92 6.29 -1.13
CA HIS A 203 8.18 5.43 0.02
C HIS A 203 7.23 4.24 0.06
N ARG A 204 5.94 4.43 -0.27
CA ARG A 204 5.01 3.31 -0.43
C ARG A 204 5.51 2.31 -1.47
N HIS A 205 5.94 2.79 -2.63
CA HIS A 205 6.44 1.93 -3.70
C HIS A 205 7.66 1.10 -3.24
N ILE A 206 8.60 1.73 -2.51
CA ILE A 206 9.76 1.03 -1.93
C ILE A 206 9.32 -0.05 -0.93
N ILE A 207 8.35 0.27 -0.05
CA ILE A 207 7.80 -0.70 0.92
C ILE A 207 7.10 -1.87 0.20
N GLU A 208 6.34 -1.61 -0.86
CA GLU A 208 5.68 -2.67 -1.64
C GLU A 208 6.69 -3.53 -2.40
N VAL A 209 7.78 -2.94 -2.92
CA VAL A 209 8.89 -3.72 -3.49
C VAL A 209 9.52 -4.63 -2.44
N ALA A 210 9.76 -4.12 -1.24
CA ALA A 210 10.24 -4.90 -0.11
C ALA A 210 9.28 -6.05 0.24
N ARG A 211 7.99 -5.77 0.30
CA ARG A 211 6.94 -6.76 0.58
C ARG A 211 6.91 -7.87 -0.47
N GLU A 212 6.94 -7.52 -1.76
CA GLU A 212 6.96 -8.51 -2.85
C GLU A 212 8.19 -9.42 -2.80
N LEU A 213 9.35 -8.86 -2.48
CA LEU A 213 10.56 -9.66 -2.34
C LEU A 213 10.46 -10.62 -1.17
N GLU A 214 9.89 -10.18 -0.04
CA GLU A 214 9.69 -10.97 1.18
C GLU A 214 8.79 -12.19 0.94
N ILE A 215 7.65 -12.02 0.24
CA ILE A 215 6.75 -13.13 -0.08
C ILE A 215 7.26 -14.06 -1.20
N GLY A 216 8.47 -13.84 -1.70
CA GLY A 216 9.04 -14.67 -2.74
C GLY A 216 8.69 -14.25 -4.17
N ASN A 217 7.92 -13.17 -4.38
CA ASN A 217 7.61 -12.65 -5.72
C ASN A 217 8.76 -11.84 -6.32
N ASN A 218 8.73 -11.66 -7.64
CA ASN A 218 9.63 -10.77 -8.36
C ASN A 218 8.90 -9.46 -8.72
N PRO A 219 9.28 -8.31 -8.15
CA PRO A 219 8.68 -7.01 -8.48
C PRO A 219 8.67 -6.70 -9.98
N LEU A 220 9.61 -7.24 -10.76
CA LEU A 220 9.68 -7.09 -12.21
C LEU A 220 8.42 -7.60 -12.93
N ASP A 221 7.75 -8.62 -12.37
CA ASP A 221 6.55 -9.23 -12.96
C ASP A 221 5.34 -8.27 -12.92
N LYS A 222 5.36 -7.27 -12.02
CA LYS A 222 4.31 -6.25 -11.90
C LYS A 222 4.55 -5.01 -12.78
N VAL A 223 5.70 -4.92 -13.44
CA VAL A 223 6.00 -3.78 -14.32
C VAL A 223 5.08 -3.83 -15.55
N LYS A 224 4.43 -2.71 -15.85
CA LYS A 224 3.48 -2.57 -16.97
C LYS A 224 4.16 -2.78 -18.32
N PHE A 225 3.34 -3.06 -19.34
CA PHE A 225 3.75 -3.22 -20.75
C PHE A 225 4.75 -4.36 -21.01
N PRO A 226 4.54 -5.58 -20.50
CA PRO A 226 5.43 -6.69 -20.81
C PRO A 226 5.44 -6.96 -22.33
N LEU A 227 6.61 -7.27 -22.88
CA LEU A 227 6.82 -7.32 -24.33
C LEU A 227 6.60 -8.72 -24.91
N LEU A 228 6.74 -9.77 -24.09
CA LEU A 228 6.57 -11.17 -24.49
C LEU A 228 5.31 -11.84 -23.92
N ASN A 229 4.48 -11.12 -23.15
CA ASN A 229 3.31 -11.71 -22.51
C ASN A 229 2.26 -12.18 -23.53
N CYS A 230 1.61 -13.31 -23.26
CA CYS A 230 0.55 -13.92 -24.10
C CYS A 230 0.95 -14.34 -25.53
N ASN A 231 2.25 -14.35 -25.86
CA ASN A 231 2.75 -14.68 -27.19
C ASN A 231 3.44 -16.06 -27.20
N LYS A 232 3.12 -16.89 -28.21
CA LYS A 232 3.86 -18.13 -28.50
C LYS A 232 5.35 -17.82 -28.76
N PRO A 233 6.29 -18.75 -28.46
CA PRO A 233 7.71 -18.49 -28.66
C PRO A 233 8.06 -18.00 -30.07
N SER A 234 7.36 -18.47 -31.10
CA SER A 234 7.53 -18.03 -32.49
C SER A 234 7.35 -16.52 -32.73
N LYS A 235 6.62 -15.81 -31.85
CA LYS A 235 6.36 -14.38 -31.97
C LYS A 235 7.40 -13.51 -31.25
N TRP A 236 8.30 -14.10 -30.46
CA TRP A 236 9.29 -13.35 -29.68
C TRP A 236 10.43 -12.81 -30.55
N ALA A 237 10.69 -13.44 -31.70
CA ALA A 237 11.75 -13.06 -32.62
C ALA A 237 11.74 -11.56 -32.99
N SER A 238 10.57 -11.00 -33.33
CA SER A 238 10.47 -9.58 -33.73
C SER A 238 10.85 -8.62 -32.59
N THR A 239 10.50 -8.95 -31.35
CA THR A 239 10.89 -8.19 -30.16
C THR A 239 12.39 -8.30 -29.90
N LEU A 240 12.98 -9.48 -30.06
CA LEU A 240 14.42 -9.68 -29.83
C LEU A 240 15.29 -9.06 -30.94
N HIS A 241 14.80 -9.06 -32.20
CA HIS A 241 15.42 -8.28 -33.28
C HIS A 241 15.35 -6.78 -32.98
N ALA A 242 14.20 -6.29 -32.50
CA ALA A 242 14.05 -4.90 -32.09
C ALA A 242 15.00 -4.53 -30.94
N LEU A 243 15.28 -5.46 -30.01
CA LEU A 243 16.27 -5.25 -28.95
C LEU A 243 17.68 -5.02 -29.51
N CYS A 244 18.08 -5.77 -30.53
CA CYS A 244 19.36 -5.56 -31.21
C CYS A 244 19.40 -4.20 -31.94
N CYS A 245 18.33 -3.85 -32.67
CA CYS A 245 18.21 -2.54 -33.32
C CYS A 245 18.31 -1.38 -32.32
N TYR A 246 17.61 -1.49 -31.20
CA TYR A 246 17.62 -0.50 -30.12
C TYR A 246 19.03 -0.32 -29.55
N TYR A 247 19.69 -1.43 -29.23
CA TYR A 247 21.04 -1.40 -28.64
C TYR A 247 22.08 -0.77 -29.55
N GLU A 248 22.07 -1.16 -30.83
CA GLU A 248 23.02 -0.65 -31.84
C GLU A 248 22.65 0.73 -32.39
N GLY A 249 21.45 1.25 -32.08
CA GLY A 249 20.99 2.53 -32.61
C GLY A 249 20.73 2.52 -34.13
N ILE A 250 20.39 1.36 -34.71
CA ILE A 250 20.18 1.19 -36.15
C ILE A 250 18.71 1.00 -36.53
N SER A 251 18.37 1.29 -37.78
CA SER A 251 17.02 1.05 -38.30
C SER A 251 16.76 -0.44 -38.56
N PRO A 252 15.50 -0.91 -38.49
CA PRO A 252 15.15 -2.28 -38.83
C PRO A 252 15.62 -2.73 -40.21
N THR A 253 15.57 -1.85 -41.20
CA THR A 253 16.05 -2.14 -42.57
C THR A 253 17.54 -2.42 -42.60
N ILE A 254 18.33 -1.62 -41.87
CA ILE A 254 19.78 -1.82 -41.76
C ILE A 254 20.06 -3.14 -41.03
N PHE A 255 19.32 -3.43 -39.95
CA PHE A 255 19.48 -4.66 -39.19
C PHE A 255 19.24 -5.91 -40.05
N CYS A 256 18.13 -5.95 -40.80
CA CYS A 256 17.79 -7.09 -41.66
C CYS A 256 18.84 -7.36 -42.75
N ASN A 257 19.61 -6.34 -43.17
CA ASN A 257 20.66 -6.49 -44.17
C ASN A 257 22.01 -6.92 -43.55
N LYS A 258 22.34 -6.44 -42.35
CA LYS A 258 23.65 -6.66 -41.71
C LYS A 258 23.74 -7.92 -40.85
N HIS A 259 22.62 -8.42 -40.33
CA HIS A 259 22.62 -9.45 -39.28
C HIS A 259 22.00 -10.79 -39.70
N LEU A 260 22.00 -11.09 -41.01
CA LEU A 260 21.50 -12.36 -41.56
C LEU A 260 22.24 -13.58 -40.99
N ASP A 261 23.52 -13.43 -40.66
CA ASP A 261 24.38 -14.51 -40.17
C ASP A 261 24.06 -14.93 -38.72
N ILE A 262 23.38 -14.07 -37.96
CA ILE A 262 22.98 -14.34 -36.56
C ILE A 262 21.72 -15.20 -36.50
N VAL A 263 20.89 -15.19 -37.55
CA VAL A 263 19.62 -15.89 -37.60
C VAL A 263 19.77 -17.18 -38.41
N PRO A 264 19.38 -18.37 -37.89
CA PRO A 264 19.48 -19.59 -38.66
C PRO A 264 18.64 -19.51 -39.94
N ARG A 265 19.14 -20.11 -41.03
CA ARG A 265 18.54 -20.03 -42.38
C ARG A 265 17.05 -20.38 -42.41
N ASN A 266 16.64 -21.37 -41.62
CA ASN A 266 15.24 -21.82 -41.53
C ASN A 266 14.28 -20.74 -40.98
N TYR A 267 14.81 -19.70 -40.33
CA TYR A 267 14.03 -18.61 -39.75
C TYR A 267 14.22 -17.27 -40.50
N HIS A 268 14.92 -17.24 -41.64
CA HIS A 268 15.11 -16.01 -42.42
C HIS A 268 13.80 -15.34 -42.86
N ASN A 269 12.72 -16.10 -43.03
CA ASN A 269 11.41 -15.54 -43.32
C ASN A 269 10.89 -14.62 -42.20
N THR A 270 11.31 -14.83 -40.94
CA THR A 270 10.95 -13.98 -39.79
C THR A 270 11.68 -12.63 -39.78
N LEU A 271 12.74 -12.47 -40.57
CA LEU A 271 13.49 -11.22 -40.75
C LEU A 271 12.93 -10.33 -41.85
N ARG A 272 12.06 -10.85 -42.75
CA ARG A 272 11.64 -10.13 -43.96
C ARG A 272 10.63 -9.01 -43.74
N GLU A 273 10.19 -8.78 -42.51
CA GLU A 273 9.20 -7.75 -42.17
C GLU A 273 9.78 -6.66 -41.22
N PRO A 274 10.53 -5.67 -41.75
CA PRO A 274 11.04 -4.55 -40.96
C PRO A 274 9.97 -3.81 -40.16
N ASN A 275 8.73 -3.78 -40.67
CA ASN A 275 7.59 -3.14 -40.02
C ASN A 275 7.21 -3.80 -38.69
N LEU A 276 7.36 -5.13 -38.56
CA LEU A 276 7.11 -5.82 -37.28
C LEU A 276 8.12 -5.41 -36.22
N ILE A 277 9.40 -5.29 -36.60
CA ILE A 277 10.48 -4.84 -35.72
C ILE A 277 10.25 -3.37 -35.30
N ALA A 278 9.91 -2.50 -36.27
CA ALA A 278 9.59 -1.10 -36.02
C ALA A 278 8.43 -0.91 -35.03
N ASN A 279 7.40 -1.75 -35.12
CA ASN A 279 6.26 -1.71 -34.20
C ASN A 279 6.64 -2.10 -32.77
N GLN A 280 7.59 -3.02 -32.57
CA GLN A 280 8.08 -3.36 -31.23
C GLN A 280 8.96 -2.26 -30.64
N LEU A 281 9.80 -1.60 -31.44
CA LEU A 281 10.63 -0.47 -30.98
C LEU A 281 9.80 0.63 -30.33
N LYS A 282 8.62 0.95 -30.89
CA LYS A 282 7.69 1.94 -30.32
C LYS A 282 7.25 1.59 -28.89
N LYS A 283 7.17 0.30 -28.54
CA LYS A 283 6.75 -0.16 -27.20
C LYS A 283 7.87 -0.09 -26.17
N PHE A 284 9.13 -0.08 -26.60
CA PHE A 284 10.28 -0.07 -25.68
C PHE A 284 10.35 1.19 -24.85
N GLN A 285 9.94 2.34 -25.39
CA GLN A 285 9.91 3.60 -24.63
C GLN A 285 8.95 3.52 -23.44
N GLN A 286 7.74 3.00 -23.65
CA GLN A 286 6.75 2.81 -22.59
C GLN A 286 7.23 1.81 -21.54
N ARG A 287 7.81 0.69 -21.99
CA ARG A 287 8.37 -0.32 -21.10
C ARG A 287 9.55 0.22 -20.29
N SER A 288 10.48 0.94 -20.92
CA SER A 288 11.63 1.56 -20.26
C SER A 288 11.19 2.57 -19.21
N LYS A 289 10.22 3.44 -19.52
CA LYS A 289 9.64 4.38 -18.53
C LYS A 289 9.05 3.64 -17.32
N ALA A 290 8.30 2.56 -17.54
CA ALA A 290 7.71 1.76 -16.46
C ALA A 290 8.79 1.03 -15.62
N LEU A 291 9.87 0.57 -16.25
CA LEU A 291 11.02 -0.02 -15.55
C LEU A 291 11.75 1.03 -14.69
N TRP A 292 11.98 2.23 -15.22
CA TRP A 292 12.58 3.32 -14.45
C TRP A 292 11.71 3.76 -13.27
N GLN A 293 10.39 3.79 -13.44
CA GLN A 293 9.46 4.05 -12.32
C GLN A 293 9.59 3.00 -11.20
N LEU A 294 9.85 1.72 -11.54
CA LEU A 294 10.11 0.67 -10.54
C LEU A 294 11.41 0.93 -9.76
N LEU A 295 12.48 1.36 -10.44
CA LEU A 295 13.84 1.37 -9.88
C LEU A 295 14.24 2.70 -9.25
N LYS A 296 13.70 3.80 -9.77
CA LYS A 296 13.89 5.18 -9.28
C LYS A 296 12.52 5.86 -9.22
N PRO A 297 11.69 5.53 -8.23
CA PRO A 297 10.41 6.21 -8.05
C PRO A 297 10.64 7.71 -7.85
N SER A 298 9.74 8.51 -8.40
CA SER A 298 9.74 9.97 -8.25
C SER A 298 8.31 10.48 -8.21
N SER A 299 8.12 11.63 -7.58
CA SER A 299 6.81 12.20 -7.27
C SER A 299 6.01 12.50 -8.52
N GLY A 300 6.68 12.84 -9.62
CA GLY A 300 6.06 13.06 -10.92
C GLY A 300 5.43 11.80 -11.55
N PHE A 301 5.69 10.60 -11.04
CA PHE A 301 5.05 9.37 -11.51
C PHE A 301 3.73 9.04 -10.80
N TYR A 302 3.39 9.75 -9.72
CA TYR A 302 2.26 9.42 -8.88
C TYR A 302 1.31 10.62 -8.73
N PRO A 303 -0.01 10.38 -8.58
CA PRO A 303 -0.93 11.46 -8.22
C PRO A 303 -0.55 12.04 -6.85
N LYS A 304 -0.94 13.29 -6.58
CA LYS A 304 -0.76 13.87 -5.24
C LYS A 304 -1.59 13.10 -4.23
N ILE A 305 -0.99 12.73 -3.10
CA ILE A 305 -1.74 12.21 -1.95
C ILE A 305 -2.60 13.36 -1.42
N GLN A 306 -3.92 13.20 -1.45
CA GLN A 306 -4.83 14.14 -0.82
C GLN A 306 -4.85 13.91 0.69
N GLN A 307 -4.83 15.00 1.46
CA GLN A 307 -4.64 14.98 2.92
C GLN A 307 -5.84 14.42 3.69
N ASN A 308 -7.06 14.55 3.15
CA ASN A 308 -8.27 14.05 3.80
C ASN A 308 -8.66 12.69 3.20
N THR A 309 -8.32 11.62 3.91
CA THR A 309 -8.63 10.23 3.51
C THR A 309 -10.13 9.96 3.29
N PHE A 310 -11.00 10.83 3.79
CA PHE A 310 -12.46 10.71 3.73
C PHE A 310 -13.11 11.53 2.61
N ASP A 311 -12.46 12.57 2.09
CA ASP A 311 -13.06 13.41 1.04
C ASP A 311 -13.17 12.64 -0.29
N ASP A 312 -12.27 11.68 -0.52
CA ASP A 312 -12.28 10.73 -1.65
C ASP A 312 -12.70 9.30 -1.25
N GLY A 313 -13.11 9.09 0.00
CA GLY A 313 -13.53 7.77 0.48
C GLY A 313 -14.85 7.32 -0.16
N ASP A 314 -15.04 6.01 -0.34
CA ASP A 314 -16.33 5.48 -0.84
C ASP A 314 -17.46 5.92 0.12
N PRO A 315 -18.42 6.75 -0.32
CA PRO A 315 -19.45 7.31 0.55
C PRO A 315 -20.30 6.22 1.23
N LYS A 316 -20.42 5.05 0.60
CA LYS A 316 -21.14 3.89 1.17
C LYS A 316 -20.37 3.25 2.32
N LEU A 317 -19.04 3.19 2.21
CA LEU A 317 -18.17 2.73 3.29
C LEU A 317 -18.21 3.69 4.48
N ILE A 318 -18.23 4.99 4.21
CA ILE A 318 -18.35 6.03 5.25
C ILE A 318 -19.69 5.94 5.97
N LYS A 319 -20.81 5.85 5.22
CA LYS A 319 -22.14 5.58 5.79
C LYS A 319 -22.13 4.34 6.69
N HIS A 320 -21.53 3.24 6.21
CA HIS A 320 -21.45 2.00 6.96
C HIS A 320 -20.72 2.20 8.30
N MET A 321 -19.58 2.91 8.28
CA MET A 321 -18.82 3.27 9.47
C MET A 321 -19.62 4.14 10.44
N ILE A 322 -20.31 5.17 9.94
CA ILE A 322 -21.15 6.06 10.74
C ILE A 322 -22.24 5.26 11.48
N LEU A 323 -23.01 4.45 10.74
CA LEU A 323 -24.03 3.59 11.32
C LEU A 323 -23.45 2.65 12.38
N ARG A 324 -22.35 1.97 12.06
CA ARG A 324 -21.68 1.02 12.96
C ARG A 324 -21.28 1.68 14.28
N HIS A 325 -20.57 2.80 14.21
CA HIS A 325 -20.01 3.46 15.38
C HIS A 325 -21.09 4.17 16.21
N LEU A 326 -22.13 4.72 15.60
CA LEU A 326 -23.25 5.30 16.35
C LEU A 326 -24.14 4.25 17.01
N ILE A 327 -24.41 3.12 16.34
CA ILE A 327 -25.10 1.97 16.98
C ILE A 327 -24.32 1.51 18.22
N MET A 328 -22.99 1.44 18.13
CA MET A 328 -22.12 1.10 19.25
C MET A 328 -22.31 2.05 20.43
N LEU A 329 -22.32 3.35 20.15
CA LEU A 329 -22.61 4.37 21.15
C LEU A 329 -23.99 4.16 21.78
N TYR A 330 -25.04 4.02 20.98
CA TYR A 330 -26.40 3.86 21.49
C TYR A 330 -26.57 2.59 22.33
N LEU A 331 -25.95 1.47 21.94
CA LEU A 331 -25.96 0.24 22.76
C LEU A 331 -25.26 0.44 24.10
N THR A 332 -24.14 1.18 24.11
CA THR A 332 -23.43 1.51 25.36
C THR A 332 -24.29 2.33 26.29
N MET A 333 -25.00 3.31 25.76
CA MET A 333 -25.93 4.12 26.54
C MET A 333 -27.13 3.32 27.04
N LEU A 334 -27.74 2.51 26.18
CA LEU A 334 -28.86 1.63 26.54
C LEU A 334 -28.47 0.58 27.58
N LYS A 335 -27.18 0.24 27.71
CA LYS A 335 -26.66 -0.62 28.77
C LYS A 335 -26.59 0.09 30.13
N HIS A 336 -26.51 1.42 30.12
CA HIS A 336 -26.41 2.27 31.31
C HIS A 336 -27.55 3.32 31.35
N PRO A 337 -28.83 2.92 31.24
CA PRO A 337 -29.93 3.85 31.01
C PRO A 337 -30.10 4.84 32.16
N SER A 338 -29.97 4.39 33.41
CA SER A 338 -30.08 5.27 34.58
C SER A 338 -29.03 6.39 34.60
N TRP A 339 -27.82 6.10 34.11
CA TRP A 339 -26.77 7.11 34.00
C TRP A 339 -27.04 8.04 32.82
N SER A 340 -27.33 7.47 31.65
CA SER A 340 -27.54 8.24 30.42
C SER A 340 -28.77 9.16 30.50
N ILE A 341 -29.86 8.74 31.14
CA ILE A 341 -31.05 9.58 31.38
C ILE A 341 -30.71 10.77 32.28
N LYS A 342 -29.94 10.55 33.36
CA LYS A 342 -29.51 11.64 34.26
C LYS A 342 -28.63 12.65 33.53
N VAL A 343 -27.67 12.18 32.74
CA VAL A 343 -26.80 13.05 31.94
C VAL A 343 -27.60 13.90 30.95
N ARG A 344 -28.56 13.29 30.22
CA ARG A 344 -29.45 14.04 29.32
C ARG A 344 -30.22 15.13 30.07
N GLY A 345 -30.88 14.80 31.18
CA GLY A 345 -31.64 15.77 31.97
C GLY A 345 -30.77 16.91 32.52
N CYS A 346 -29.55 16.60 32.92
CA CYS A 346 -28.56 17.61 33.33
C CYS A 346 -28.18 18.56 32.18
N ILE A 347 -27.95 18.02 30.98
CA ILE A 347 -27.58 18.83 29.81
C ILE A 347 -28.74 19.71 29.36
N GLU A 348 -29.97 19.19 29.33
CA GLU A 348 -31.16 20.00 29.04
C GLU A 348 -31.33 21.13 30.05
N THR A 349 -31.02 20.86 31.33
CA THR A 349 -31.04 21.89 32.37
C THR A 349 -29.96 22.94 32.14
N LEU A 350 -28.73 22.54 31.79
CA LEU A 350 -27.65 23.46 31.49
C LEU A 350 -27.92 24.31 30.24
N GLN A 351 -28.47 23.71 29.19
CA GLN A 351 -28.87 24.43 27.97
C GLN A 351 -29.94 25.48 28.25
N LYS A 352 -30.89 25.19 29.15
CA LYS A 352 -31.89 26.17 29.62
C LYS A 352 -31.27 27.30 30.45
N LEU A 353 -30.27 26.98 31.28
CA LEU A 353 -29.62 27.94 32.17
C LEU A 353 -28.58 28.83 31.47
N TYR A 354 -27.88 28.31 30.47
CA TYR A 354 -26.73 28.94 29.82
C TYR A 354 -26.85 28.92 28.29
N SER A 355 -28.00 29.31 27.76
CA SER A 355 -28.33 29.16 26.33
C SER A 355 -27.37 29.83 25.35
N THR A 356 -26.65 30.89 25.74
CA THR A 356 -25.71 31.63 24.87
C THR A 356 -24.23 31.30 25.10
N ASP A 357 -23.83 30.92 26.32
CA ASP A 357 -22.41 30.78 26.71
C ASP A 357 -22.09 29.38 27.27
N LEU A 358 -22.92 28.36 26.97
CA LEU A 358 -22.82 27.02 27.55
C LEU A 358 -21.41 26.41 27.47
N LEU A 359 -20.78 26.45 26.30
CA LEU A 359 -19.45 25.87 26.08
C LEU A 359 -18.36 26.63 26.85
N GLN A 360 -18.43 27.97 26.87
CA GLN A 360 -17.50 28.80 27.62
C GLN A 360 -17.66 28.59 29.14
N LYS A 361 -18.90 28.53 29.64
CA LYS A 361 -19.20 28.26 31.05
C LYS A 361 -18.78 26.85 31.47
N TRP A 362 -18.92 25.89 30.56
CA TRP A 362 -18.45 24.53 30.75
C TRP A 362 -16.93 24.46 30.89
N ASP A 363 -16.20 25.10 29.97
CA ASP A 363 -14.74 25.16 30.01
C ASP A 363 -14.23 25.92 31.24
N GLU A 364 -14.88 27.03 31.62
CA GLU A 364 -14.59 27.77 32.85
C GLU A 364 -14.80 26.89 34.11
N HIS A 365 -15.82 26.03 34.15
CA HIS A 365 -16.11 25.18 35.31
C HIS A 365 -15.24 23.93 35.43
N ILE A 366 -14.92 23.28 34.31
CA ILE A 366 -14.14 22.03 34.31
C ILE A 366 -12.63 22.32 34.40
N ASN A 367 -12.12 23.35 33.72
CA ASN A 367 -10.68 23.61 33.68
C ASN A 367 -10.16 24.41 34.87
N LEU A 368 -10.98 25.19 35.59
CA LEU A 368 -10.49 26.08 36.67
C LEU A 368 -10.48 25.49 38.08
N GLN A 369 -11.06 24.30 38.35
CA GLN A 369 -11.18 23.73 39.70
C GLN A 369 -11.60 24.74 40.81
N ARG A 370 -12.34 25.80 40.48
CA ARG A 370 -12.75 26.82 41.46
C ARG A 370 -14.05 26.39 42.12
N ILE A 371 -13.93 25.54 43.13
CA ILE A 371 -15.03 25.24 44.05
C ILE A 371 -15.11 26.39 45.06
N SER A 372 -15.99 27.36 44.82
CA SER A 372 -16.54 28.17 45.92
C SER A 372 -17.71 27.39 46.54
N THR A 373 -17.51 26.90 47.75
CA THR A 373 -18.39 26.00 48.55
C THR A 373 -19.75 26.61 48.97
N SER A 374 -20.24 27.65 48.30
CA SER A 374 -21.40 28.43 48.74
C SER A 374 -22.49 28.60 47.69
N SER A 375 -22.57 27.73 46.68
CA SER A 375 -23.69 27.74 45.71
C SER A 375 -24.14 26.31 45.42
N PRO A 376 -25.42 25.94 45.67
CA PRO A 376 -25.95 24.65 45.22
C PRO A 376 -26.06 24.71 43.71
N CYS A 377 -25.09 24.13 43.01
CA CYS A 377 -24.99 24.25 41.56
C CYS A 377 -25.24 22.90 40.89
N PRO A 378 -26.13 22.82 39.88
CA PRO A 378 -26.26 21.65 38.99
C PRO A 378 -24.92 21.15 38.44
N LEU A 379 -23.91 22.00 38.39
CA LEU A 379 -22.56 21.68 37.90
C LEU A 379 -21.80 20.69 38.81
N THR A 380 -22.06 20.66 40.12
CA THR A 380 -21.40 19.70 41.05
C THR A 380 -21.97 18.28 40.88
N ASP A 381 -23.29 18.16 40.75
CA ASP A 381 -23.96 16.87 40.45
C ASP A 381 -23.53 16.32 39.08
N ILE A 382 -23.30 17.24 38.14
CA ILE A 382 -22.82 16.92 36.80
C ILE A 382 -21.37 16.44 36.81
N GLN A 383 -20.49 17.06 37.59
CA GLN A 383 -19.12 16.57 37.77
C GLN A 383 -19.11 15.16 38.36
N LEU A 384 -19.95 14.86 39.34
CA LEU A 384 -20.10 13.51 39.92
C LEU A 384 -20.62 12.49 38.89
N LEU A 385 -21.58 12.88 38.05
CA LEU A 385 -22.06 12.05 36.93
C LEU A 385 -20.95 11.75 35.92
N PHE A 386 -20.09 12.72 35.62
CA PHE A 386 -19.00 12.52 34.66
C PHE A 386 -17.77 11.81 35.24
N GLN A 387 -17.51 11.93 36.54
CA GLN A 387 -16.51 11.11 37.23
C GLN A 387 -16.89 9.62 37.21
N SER A 388 -18.19 9.32 37.34
CA SER A 388 -18.73 7.95 37.29
C SER A 388 -19.02 7.44 35.87
N ASN A 389 -18.63 8.18 34.82
CA ASN A 389 -18.96 7.91 33.41
C ASN A 389 -18.63 6.48 32.97
N PRO A 390 -19.65 5.62 32.79
CA PRO A 390 -19.47 4.23 32.37
C PRO A 390 -19.38 4.07 30.84
N VAL A 391 -19.77 5.09 30.08
CA VAL A 391 -19.75 5.09 28.61
C VAL A 391 -18.35 5.43 28.08
N GLY A 392 -17.66 6.34 28.75
CA GLY A 392 -16.31 6.81 28.39
C GLY A 392 -16.28 8.08 27.54
N LEU A 393 -17.40 8.47 26.92
CA LEU A 393 -17.47 9.69 26.12
C LEU A 393 -17.22 10.95 26.95
N HIS A 394 -16.37 11.84 26.43
CA HIS A 394 -16.11 13.12 27.06
C HIS A 394 -17.41 13.96 27.12
N PRO A 395 -17.68 14.66 28.24
CA PRO A 395 -18.91 15.44 28.43
C PRO A 395 -19.24 16.44 27.30
N LEU A 396 -18.20 17.04 26.70
CA LEU A 396 -18.36 18.01 25.61
C LEU A 396 -19.15 17.46 24.41
N TRP A 397 -19.05 16.16 24.13
CA TRP A 397 -19.76 15.50 23.03
C TRP A 397 -21.29 15.56 23.18
N TRP A 398 -21.74 15.73 24.41
CA TRP A 398 -23.15 15.76 24.75
C TRP A 398 -23.70 17.19 24.80
N LEU A 399 -22.84 18.16 25.09
CA LEU A 399 -23.18 19.59 25.17
C LEU A 399 -23.17 20.26 23.80
N SER A 400 -22.30 19.79 22.91
CA SER A 400 -22.16 20.32 21.56
C SER A 400 -23.37 20.00 20.67
N GLY A 401 -24.23 19.05 21.06
CA GLY A 401 -25.36 18.60 20.24
C GLY A 401 -24.92 18.00 18.90
N GLU A 402 -23.66 17.59 18.78
CA GLU A 402 -23.04 17.09 17.54
C GLU A 402 -23.44 15.66 17.21
N LEU A 403 -23.98 14.92 18.18
CA LEU A 403 -24.41 13.53 17.99
C LEU A 403 -25.91 13.45 17.70
N PRO A 404 -26.33 12.80 16.60
CA PRO A 404 -27.74 12.53 16.35
C PRO A 404 -28.35 11.60 17.37
N ASP A 405 -29.61 11.85 17.72
CA ASP A 405 -30.44 10.83 18.37
C ASP A 405 -30.71 9.67 17.38
N PRO A 406 -30.98 8.44 17.86
CA PRO A 406 -31.17 7.29 16.97
C PRO A 406 -32.24 7.48 15.89
N LEU A 407 -33.35 8.16 16.21
CA LEU A 407 -34.42 8.46 15.26
C LEU A 407 -33.98 9.47 14.19
N GLU A 408 -33.19 10.48 14.56
CA GLU A 408 -32.60 11.43 13.61
C GLU A 408 -31.63 10.70 12.67
N LEU A 409 -30.72 9.90 13.22
CA LEU A 409 -29.78 9.11 12.42
C LEU A 409 -30.51 8.16 11.46
N MET A 410 -31.59 7.55 11.93
CA MET A 410 -32.43 6.67 11.13
C MET A 410 -33.07 7.43 9.96
N GLY A 411 -33.66 8.61 10.22
CA GLY A 411 -34.20 9.46 9.17
C GLY A 411 -33.16 9.92 8.15
N HIS A 412 -31.89 10.08 8.58
CA HIS A 412 -30.79 10.45 7.68
C HIS A 412 -30.28 9.31 6.78
N TYR A 413 -30.32 8.06 7.24
CA TYR A 413 -29.63 6.95 6.54
C TYR A 413 -30.51 5.77 6.13
N VAL A 414 -31.68 5.54 6.73
CA VAL A 414 -32.56 4.45 6.28
C VAL A 414 -33.17 4.85 4.93
N ASN A 415 -33.25 3.91 3.98
CA ASN A 415 -33.65 4.11 2.57
C ASN A 415 -32.67 4.93 1.70
N SER A 416 -31.55 5.44 2.25
CA SER A 416 -30.52 6.15 1.47
C SER A 416 -29.76 5.28 0.45
N SER A 417 -30.07 3.98 0.35
CA SER A 417 -29.49 3.07 -0.65
C SER A 417 -29.76 3.47 -2.10
N GLN A 418 -30.74 4.34 -2.35
CA GLN A 418 -31.09 4.85 -3.68
C GLN A 418 -30.40 6.19 -4.03
N LEU A 419 -29.66 6.80 -3.09
CA LEU A 419 -29.01 8.09 -3.30
C LEU A 419 -27.76 7.96 -4.17
N SER A 420 -27.44 9.04 -4.91
CA SER A 420 -26.17 9.15 -5.62
C SER A 420 -25.00 9.26 -4.63
N ASN A 421 -23.78 8.96 -5.09
CA ASN A 421 -22.59 9.10 -4.25
C ASN A 421 -22.40 10.56 -3.77
N GLU A 422 -22.72 11.55 -4.60
CA GLU A 422 -22.63 12.97 -4.24
C GLU A 422 -23.60 13.33 -3.11
N GLN A 423 -24.86 12.88 -3.22
CA GLN A 423 -25.87 13.07 -2.19
C GLN A 423 -25.48 12.37 -0.88
N LEU A 424 -24.87 11.19 -0.96
CA LEU A 424 -24.41 10.47 0.22
C LEU A 424 -23.20 11.12 0.88
N THR A 425 -22.25 11.66 0.09
CA THR A 425 -21.15 12.47 0.62
C THR A 425 -21.66 13.70 1.35
N GLU A 426 -22.63 14.39 0.76
CA GLU A 426 -23.26 15.54 1.38
C GLU A 426 -23.92 15.16 2.72
N LEU A 427 -24.69 14.06 2.74
CA LEU A 427 -25.29 13.55 3.98
C LEU A 427 -24.26 13.18 5.05
N ASN A 428 -23.15 12.55 4.67
CA ASN A 428 -22.07 12.20 5.58
C ASN A 428 -21.40 13.45 6.21
N GLN A 429 -21.45 14.60 5.53
CA GLN A 429 -20.76 15.83 5.92
C GLN A 429 -21.67 16.92 6.52
N ARG A 430 -22.99 16.87 6.32
CA ARG A 430 -23.91 17.99 6.63
C ARG A 430 -24.77 17.84 7.90
N TYR A 431 -24.52 16.85 8.77
CA TYR A 431 -25.31 16.77 10.01
C TYR A 431 -25.06 18.01 10.89
N ARG A 432 -26.06 18.91 11.02
CA ARG A 432 -25.98 20.16 11.80
C ARG A 432 -24.72 21.01 11.51
N ASN A 433 -24.25 21.02 10.25
CA ASN A 433 -22.98 21.65 9.83
C ASN A 433 -21.71 21.07 10.49
N THR A 434 -21.78 19.82 10.96
CA THR A 434 -20.67 19.09 11.59
C THR A 434 -20.28 17.88 10.74
N ARG A 435 -18.97 17.60 10.67
CA ARG A 435 -18.38 16.46 9.96
C ARG A 435 -18.68 15.15 10.70
N LEU A 436 -19.88 14.59 10.48
CA LEU A 436 -20.36 13.38 11.16
C LEU A 436 -19.44 12.18 10.92
N ASP A 437 -18.82 12.11 9.75
CA ASP A 437 -17.78 11.14 9.41
C ASP A 437 -16.58 11.19 10.38
N ILE A 438 -16.11 12.38 10.73
CA ILE A 438 -14.99 12.59 11.67
C ILE A 438 -15.44 12.24 13.10
N VAL A 439 -16.63 12.71 13.51
CA VAL A 439 -17.18 12.46 14.85
C VAL A 439 -17.36 10.95 15.07
N ALA A 440 -18.00 10.26 14.13
CA ALA A 440 -18.24 8.83 14.22
C ALA A 440 -16.94 8.02 14.30
N LEU A 441 -15.88 8.47 13.64
CA LEU A 441 -14.58 7.79 13.67
C LEU A 441 -13.93 7.81 15.07
N MET A 442 -14.16 8.86 15.84
CA MET A 442 -13.58 9.02 17.17
C MET A 442 -14.30 8.16 18.22
N ILE A 443 -15.57 7.81 18.00
CA ILE A 443 -16.40 7.08 18.98
C ILE A 443 -15.70 5.83 19.54
N PRO A 444 -15.20 4.86 18.74
CA PRO A 444 -14.66 3.63 19.31
C PRO A 444 -13.42 3.84 20.19
N ARG A 445 -12.67 4.93 19.96
CA ARG A 445 -11.50 5.30 20.79
C ARG A 445 -11.91 6.02 22.08
N SER A 446 -13.07 6.65 22.09
CA SER A 446 -13.58 7.39 23.25
C SER A 446 -14.39 6.50 24.21
N LEU A 447 -14.89 5.36 23.76
CA LEU A 447 -15.64 4.44 24.63
C LEU A 447 -14.71 3.73 25.62
N LYS A 448 -15.19 3.49 26.85
CA LYS A 448 -14.48 2.69 27.88
C LYS A 448 -14.65 1.18 27.66
N ILE A 449 -14.47 0.72 26.43
CA ILE A 449 -14.55 -0.69 26.03
C ILE A 449 -13.35 -1.05 25.16
N ASP A 450 -12.94 -2.31 25.19
CA ASP A 450 -11.86 -2.77 24.31
C ASP A 450 -12.35 -2.86 22.85
N THR A 451 -11.98 -1.86 22.05
CA THR A 451 -12.26 -1.80 20.61
C THR A 451 -11.04 -2.20 19.76
N SER A 452 -9.97 -2.71 20.37
CA SER A 452 -8.71 -3.03 19.66
C SER A 452 -8.90 -4.02 18.50
N GLN A 453 -9.87 -4.93 18.60
CA GLN A 453 -10.22 -5.89 17.55
C GLN A 453 -10.82 -5.25 16.30
N LEU A 454 -11.26 -3.99 16.39
CA LEU A 454 -11.78 -3.21 15.26
C LEU A 454 -10.70 -2.45 14.50
N PHE A 455 -9.47 -2.44 15.00
CA PHE A 455 -8.37 -1.73 14.37
C PHE A 455 -7.33 -2.72 13.89
N LYS A 456 -6.67 -2.38 12.78
CA LYS A 456 -5.43 -3.07 12.40
C LYS A 456 -4.41 -2.94 13.53
N LYS A 457 -3.46 -3.87 13.57
CA LYS A 457 -2.32 -3.84 14.50
C LYS A 457 -1.45 -2.63 14.24
N SER A 458 -1.13 -1.88 15.28
CA SER A 458 -0.40 -0.61 15.17
C SER A 458 1.01 -0.81 14.65
N ILE A 459 1.39 0.02 13.66
CA ILE A 459 2.79 0.29 13.31
C ILE A 459 3.08 1.74 13.69
N THR A 460 4.25 1.99 14.28
CA THR A 460 4.74 3.34 14.53
C THR A 460 5.96 3.62 13.67
N LEU A 461 6.17 4.90 13.34
CA LEU A 461 7.33 5.38 12.59
C LEU A 461 8.12 6.35 13.46
N GLN A 462 9.41 6.10 13.61
CA GLN A 462 10.38 7.06 14.12
C GLN A 462 11.15 7.66 12.95
N LEU A 463 10.98 8.97 12.77
CA LEU A 463 11.69 9.75 11.76
C LEU A 463 13.19 9.81 12.08
N GLY A 464 14.01 9.63 11.05
CA GLY A 464 15.47 9.65 11.14
C GLY A 464 16.12 9.27 9.81
N ASN A 465 17.45 9.29 9.78
CA ASN A 465 18.23 8.69 8.70
C ASN A 465 19.12 7.58 9.29
N PRO A 466 18.74 6.29 9.16
CA PRO A 466 17.56 5.79 8.44
C PRO A 466 16.26 5.89 9.25
N CYS A 467 15.11 5.85 8.56
CA CYS A 467 13.78 5.76 9.18
C CYS A 467 13.57 4.40 9.84
N LYS A 468 12.92 4.36 11.01
CA LYS A 468 12.69 3.12 11.76
C LYS A 468 11.21 2.91 12.01
N PHE A 469 10.71 1.72 11.67
CA PHE A 469 9.36 1.30 12.00
C PHE A 469 9.37 0.35 13.19
N TYR A 470 8.30 0.37 13.97
CA TYR A 470 8.06 -0.58 15.05
C TYR A 470 6.70 -1.24 14.84
N GLY A 471 6.66 -2.55 15.01
CA GLY A 471 5.43 -3.33 14.93
C GLY A 471 5.47 -4.56 15.81
N PRO A 472 4.33 -5.23 16.02
CA PRO A 472 4.26 -6.41 16.87
C PRO A 472 5.13 -7.55 16.33
N SER A 473 5.94 -8.17 17.19
CA SER A 473 6.89 -9.22 16.79
C SER A 473 6.22 -10.52 16.34
N ASN A 474 4.96 -10.72 16.73
CA ASN A 474 4.17 -11.89 16.31
C ASN A 474 3.68 -11.82 14.86
N LEU A 475 3.81 -10.67 14.19
CA LEU A 475 3.45 -10.51 12.79
C LEU A 475 4.62 -10.86 11.87
N GLN A 476 4.32 -11.55 10.76
CA GLN A 476 5.30 -11.79 9.71
C GLN A 476 5.78 -10.46 9.12
N LEU A 477 7.01 -10.45 8.58
CA LEU A 477 7.59 -9.23 8.02
C LEU A 477 6.74 -8.67 6.87
N GLU A 478 6.17 -9.53 6.02
CA GLU A 478 5.22 -9.11 4.98
C GLU A 478 4.09 -8.24 5.56
N GLU A 479 3.42 -8.70 6.62
CA GLU A 479 2.29 -8.00 7.20
C GLU A 479 2.72 -6.68 7.83
N ARG A 480 3.90 -6.65 8.48
CA ARG A 480 4.48 -5.40 9.01
C ARG A 480 4.81 -4.41 7.91
N LEU A 481 5.32 -4.87 6.76
CA LEU A 481 5.57 -4.01 5.59
C LEU A 481 4.26 -3.50 4.99
N TYR A 482 3.22 -4.34 4.88
CA TYR A 482 1.91 -3.90 4.42
C TYR A 482 1.32 -2.81 5.32
N LEU A 483 1.37 -2.99 6.64
CA LEU A 483 0.89 -2.00 7.60
C LEU A 483 1.74 -0.71 7.56
N ALA A 484 3.05 -0.81 7.36
CA ALA A 484 3.92 0.34 7.13
C ALA A 484 3.54 1.10 5.84
N SER A 485 3.17 0.39 4.77
CA SER A 485 2.73 1.00 3.50
C SER A 485 1.43 1.79 3.67
N LEU A 486 0.51 1.30 4.51
CA LEU A 486 -0.70 2.01 4.89
C LEU A 486 -0.42 3.22 5.78
N LEU A 487 0.53 3.11 6.72
CA LEU A 487 0.93 4.20 7.62
C LEU A 487 1.50 5.38 6.82
N VAL A 488 2.47 5.13 5.95
CA VAL A 488 3.11 6.21 5.18
C VAL A 488 2.14 6.93 4.25
N THR A 489 1.09 6.25 3.79
CA THR A 489 0.09 6.86 2.90
C THR A 489 -1.16 7.39 3.59
N GLY A 490 -1.23 7.33 4.93
CA GLY A 490 -2.43 7.73 5.67
C GLY A 490 -3.66 6.87 5.36
N GLN A 491 -3.50 5.69 4.73
CA GLN A 491 -4.61 4.83 4.31
C GLN A 491 -5.04 3.83 5.38
N TYR A 492 -4.38 3.85 6.55
CA TYR A 492 -4.62 2.93 7.65
C TYR A 492 -6.09 2.86 8.06
N THR A 493 -6.73 4.03 8.22
CA THR A 493 -8.14 4.13 8.62
C THR A 493 -9.07 3.57 7.55
N LEU A 494 -8.95 4.04 6.30
CA LEU A 494 -9.82 3.61 5.21
C LEU A 494 -9.71 2.11 4.95
N GLN A 495 -8.50 1.57 4.98
CA GLN A 495 -8.29 0.14 4.78
C GLN A 495 -8.82 -0.69 5.95
N THR A 496 -8.67 -0.19 7.19
CA THR A 496 -9.30 -0.82 8.37
C THR A 496 -10.82 -0.88 8.22
N LEU A 497 -11.45 0.18 7.72
CA LEU A 497 -12.90 0.19 7.48
C LEU A 497 -13.30 -0.82 6.41
N LYS A 498 -12.57 -0.89 5.29
CA LYS A 498 -12.83 -1.84 4.20
C LYS A 498 -12.75 -3.29 4.68
N ASP A 499 -11.68 -3.64 5.40
CA ASP A 499 -11.46 -5.01 5.84
C ASP A 499 -12.46 -5.45 6.92
N ASN A 500 -13.01 -4.49 7.67
CA ASN A 500 -14.03 -4.73 8.69
C ASN A 500 -15.46 -4.62 8.17
N GLN A 501 -15.68 -4.29 6.89
CA GLN A 501 -17.00 -4.19 6.30
C GLN A 501 -17.56 -5.59 5.97
N LYS A 502 -17.78 -6.41 7.01
CA LYS A 502 -18.33 -7.77 6.87
C LYS A 502 -19.86 -7.80 6.85
N LEU A 503 -20.49 -6.84 7.52
CA LEU A 503 -21.94 -6.73 7.59
C LEU A 503 -22.48 -5.92 6.41
N GLU A 504 -23.66 -6.30 5.91
CA GLU A 504 -24.38 -5.44 4.97
C GLU A 504 -24.95 -4.21 5.67
N SER A 505 -24.92 -3.05 5.01
CA SER A 505 -25.50 -1.81 5.58
C SER A 505 -26.98 -1.96 5.92
N ARG A 506 -27.74 -2.74 5.14
CA ARG A 506 -29.14 -3.05 5.43
C ARG A 506 -29.32 -3.76 6.77
N TYR A 507 -28.36 -4.62 7.15
CA TYR A 507 -28.40 -5.29 8.43
C TYR A 507 -28.17 -4.30 9.60
N LEU A 508 -27.25 -3.33 9.43
CA LEU A 508 -27.08 -2.24 10.40
C LEU A 508 -28.32 -1.35 10.51
N GLU A 509 -28.95 -1.00 9.39
CA GLU A 509 -30.21 -0.23 9.38
C GLU A 509 -31.33 -0.96 10.15
N ASN A 510 -31.42 -2.28 9.97
CA ASN A 510 -32.36 -3.14 10.69
C ASN A 510 -32.11 -3.16 12.21
N VAL A 511 -30.85 -3.18 12.63
CA VAL A 511 -30.46 -3.06 14.04
C VAL A 511 -30.83 -1.66 14.54
N LEU A 512 -30.53 -0.60 13.78
CA LEU A 512 -30.81 0.79 14.14
C LEU A 512 -32.30 1.00 14.42
N ILE A 513 -33.20 0.49 13.56
CA ILE A 513 -34.66 0.58 13.78
C ILE A 513 -35.06 -0.02 15.14
N GLY A 514 -34.51 -1.19 15.49
CA GLY A 514 -34.76 -1.81 16.79
C GLY A 514 -34.16 -1.00 17.95
N VAL A 515 -32.98 -0.41 17.76
CA VAL A 515 -32.34 0.51 18.72
C VAL A 515 -33.19 1.77 18.91
N CYS A 516 -33.81 2.33 17.87
CA CYS A 516 -34.70 3.48 17.98
C CYS A 516 -35.91 3.19 18.89
N TYR A 517 -36.52 2.01 18.75
CA TYR A 517 -37.60 1.58 19.65
C TYR A 517 -37.12 1.45 21.09
N LEU A 518 -36.01 0.74 21.32
CA LEU A 518 -35.45 0.55 22.66
C LEU A 518 -35.07 1.89 23.30
N TRP A 519 -34.47 2.78 22.52
CA TRP A 519 -34.13 4.13 22.94
C TRP A 519 -35.35 4.92 23.35
N HIS A 520 -36.38 4.98 22.52
CA HIS A 520 -37.59 5.70 22.88
C HIS A 520 -38.21 5.14 24.16
N ASN A 521 -38.41 3.82 24.19
CA ASN A 521 -39.09 3.12 25.29
C ASN A 521 -38.34 3.18 26.62
N VAL A 522 -37.00 3.24 26.61
CA VAL A 522 -36.15 3.26 27.82
C VAL A 522 -35.70 4.67 28.20
N MET A 523 -35.27 5.47 27.22
CA MET A 523 -34.57 6.74 27.43
C MET A 523 -35.47 7.98 27.33
N ILE A 524 -36.64 7.87 26.71
CA ILE A 524 -37.56 9.00 26.49
C ILE A 524 -38.86 8.77 27.27
N LYS A 525 -39.69 7.85 26.79
CA LYS A 525 -40.97 7.48 27.41
C LYS A 525 -41.40 6.10 26.93
N LYS A 526 -42.09 5.35 27.81
CA LYS A 526 -42.69 4.07 27.42
C LYS A 526 -43.64 4.29 26.25
N ILE A 527 -43.54 3.43 25.24
CA ILE A 527 -44.36 3.50 24.02
C ILE A 527 -44.78 2.10 23.58
N SER A 528 -46.03 1.95 23.12
CA SER A 528 -46.47 0.69 22.53
C SER A 528 -45.82 0.48 21.16
N GLN A 529 -45.87 -0.75 20.63
CA GLN A 529 -45.32 -1.02 19.30
C GLN A 529 -46.14 -0.35 18.20
N GLU A 530 -47.45 -0.20 18.39
CA GLU A 530 -48.37 0.43 17.44
C GLU A 530 -48.13 1.93 17.39
N ASP A 531 -48.08 2.60 18.56
CA ASP A 531 -47.78 4.03 18.62
C ASP A 531 -46.38 4.36 18.08
N PHE A 532 -45.42 3.45 18.23
CA PHE A 532 -44.09 3.64 17.67
C PHE A 532 -44.07 3.49 16.15
N LEU A 533 -44.94 2.65 15.55
CA LEU A 533 -45.08 2.60 14.09
C LEU A 533 -45.59 3.94 13.55
N ASP A 534 -46.58 4.54 14.20
CA ASP A 534 -47.09 5.86 13.81
C ASP A 534 -45.98 6.92 13.87
N LEU A 535 -45.07 6.82 14.84
CA LEU A 535 -43.90 7.69 14.97
C LEU A 535 -42.84 7.43 13.88
N LEU A 536 -42.71 6.20 13.38
CA LEU A 536 -41.82 5.87 12.25
C LEU A 536 -42.35 6.40 10.92
N VAL A 537 -43.68 6.40 10.71
CA VAL A 537 -44.33 7.00 9.53
C VAL A 537 -43.99 8.50 9.42
N GLN A 538 -43.97 9.22 10.55
CA GLN A 538 -43.54 10.62 10.60
C GLN A 538 -42.07 10.84 10.18
N HIS A 539 -41.25 9.78 10.14
CA HIS A 539 -39.85 9.78 9.70
C HIS A 539 -39.67 9.06 8.35
N SER A 540 -40.71 9.02 7.51
CA SER A 540 -40.68 8.50 6.14
C SER A 540 -40.40 7.00 6.01
N LEU A 541 -40.92 6.20 6.96
CA LEU A 541 -40.89 4.73 6.93
C LEU A 541 -42.29 4.15 6.81
N ASP A 542 -42.95 4.43 5.69
CA ASP A 542 -44.40 4.25 5.53
C ASP A 542 -44.84 2.77 5.38
N ASP A 543 -43.92 1.84 5.08
CA ASP A 543 -44.23 0.44 4.71
C ASP A 543 -43.88 -0.63 5.77
N MET A 544 -43.69 -0.26 7.05
CA MET A 544 -43.25 -1.22 8.06
C MET A 544 -44.40 -1.93 8.80
N SER A 545 -44.53 -3.26 8.61
CA SER A 545 -45.47 -4.05 9.40
C SER A 545 -45.06 -4.22 10.88
N THR A 546 -46.04 -4.40 11.77
CA THR A 546 -45.82 -4.78 13.18
C THR A 546 -44.95 -6.03 13.33
N ALA A 547 -45.14 -7.02 12.46
CA ALA A 547 -44.32 -8.24 12.44
C ALA A 547 -42.86 -7.96 12.11
N THR A 548 -42.59 -7.06 11.16
CA THR A 548 -41.23 -6.61 10.82
C THR A 548 -40.59 -5.87 11.99
N LEU A 549 -41.31 -4.91 12.59
CA LEU A 549 -40.82 -4.13 13.74
C LEU A 549 -40.46 -5.06 14.91
N ARG A 550 -41.31 -6.04 15.25
CA ARG A 550 -41.02 -7.03 16.29
C ARG A 550 -39.71 -7.79 16.04
N LYS A 551 -39.43 -8.19 14.80
CA LYS A 551 -38.16 -8.84 14.44
C LYS A 551 -36.97 -7.91 14.67
N ARG A 552 -37.08 -6.63 14.31
CA ARG A 552 -36.01 -5.63 14.51
C ARG A 552 -35.76 -5.34 15.99
N ILE A 553 -36.83 -5.21 16.79
CA ILE A 553 -36.74 -5.05 18.24
C ILE A 553 -36.02 -6.25 18.87
N LYS A 554 -36.42 -7.47 18.51
CA LYS A 554 -35.78 -8.69 19.02
C LYS A 554 -34.28 -8.74 18.68
N LEU A 555 -33.93 -8.38 17.45
CA LEU A 555 -32.53 -8.29 17.01
C LEU A 555 -31.72 -7.30 17.87
N ALA A 556 -32.25 -6.08 18.07
CA ALA A 556 -31.58 -5.07 18.89
C ALA A 556 -31.47 -5.49 20.37
N GLN A 557 -32.47 -6.18 20.90
CA GLN A 557 -32.42 -6.75 22.26
C GLN A 557 -31.33 -7.83 22.40
N GLU A 558 -31.19 -8.70 21.40
CA GLU A 558 -30.12 -9.71 21.37
C GLU A 558 -28.73 -9.05 21.32
N TRP A 559 -28.58 -7.99 20.53
CA TRP A 559 -27.36 -7.18 20.47
C TRP A 559 -27.05 -6.52 21.81
N LEU A 560 -28.03 -5.88 22.44
CA LEU A 560 -27.88 -5.22 23.74
C LEU A 560 -27.52 -6.22 24.87
N LYS A 561 -28.05 -7.45 24.81
CA LYS A 561 -27.69 -8.51 25.76
C LYS A 561 -26.22 -8.90 25.63
N LYS A 562 -25.72 -9.03 24.40
CA LYS A 562 -24.33 -9.41 24.08
C LYS A 562 -23.33 -8.24 24.21
N TRP A 563 -23.79 -6.99 24.21
CA TRP A 563 -22.96 -5.80 24.43
C TRP A 563 -22.27 -5.84 25.82
N PRO A 564 -20.95 -5.60 25.96
CA PRO A 564 -20.03 -4.91 25.03
C PRO A 564 -19.16 -5.81 24.12
N ASN A 565 -19.61 -7.02 23.75
CA ASN A 565 -18.86 -7.84 22.80
C ASN A 565 -18.81 -7.20 21.40
N VAL A 566 -17.66 -6.64 21.02
CA VAL A 566 -17.44 -5.95 19.74
C VAL A 566 -17.51 -6.89 18.52
N ASN A 567 -17.38 -8.21 18.71
CA ASN A 567 -17.49 -9.19 17.62
C ASN A 567 -18.89 -9.27 17.02
N LEU A 568 -19.92 -8.69 17.67
CA LEU A 568 -21.23 -8.46 17.06
C LEU A 568 -21.16 -7.74 15.71
N PHE A 569 -20.10 -6.96 15.49
CA PHE A 569 -19.87 -6.24 14.24
C PHE A 569 -18.93 -6.95 13.27
N ASN A 570 -18.47 -8.16 13.59
CA ASN A 570 -17.50 -8.95 12.83
C ASN A 570 -18.03 -10.36 12.46
N ASP A 571 -19.02 -10.86 13.19
CA ASP A 571 -19.58 -12.20 13.04
C ASP A 571 -20.82 -12.21 12.12
N LEU A 572 -20.75 -12.99 11.03
CA LEU A 572 -21.88 -13.57 10.31
C LEU A 572 -21.59 -15.04 10.03
#